data_AF-A0A4Q9MRZ0-F1
#
_entry.id   AF-A0A4Q9MRZ0-F1
#
_cell.length_a   1.000
_cell.length_b   1.000
_cell.length_c   1.000
_cell.angle_alpha   90.00
_cell.angle_beta   90.00
_cell.angle_gamma   90.00
#
_symmetry.space_group_name_H-M   'P 1'
#
loop_
_entity.id
_entity.type
_entity.pdbx_description
1 polymer ?
#
loop_
_entity_poly.entity_id
_entity_poly.type
_entity_poly.pdbx_seq_one_letter_code
_entity_poly.pdbx_strand_id
1 'polypeptide(L)'
;MYLRRRLEVLFPPLLAAQRSSWEQGICTQALLECHMLGESIGNSVHAQFGAPFGFVPWLYALAHDALVRQGPDGRLAVLLNGDGKSDAGVLDPACIGSTLYYLWSVQQKHRLPVANVNTREFAFPTPRGVERMLRYILEECPRASVTRGAASRDEQLLSHRIDVVEIWSDSVYMLSPFLAPSGEWSHIFDLTSYQFKRKAFWGVGNGWVCCGIIRVLLTVFHADFGLTSEAEDEQTAPLLRKVYHILLRTIRGCLVYILPSHLFRDVLDDPASFEETNLSQMLSYTLYRLLDLHQAYPAFKAVRLSPLTDREREDWEELAQAMQRATEAKTDLWGFVRDVCGSPRFNSPGTAAEGQAWAMMMEVARAEYLWHKSQQIPTPGTWN
;
A
#
# COMPACT_ATOMS: atom_id res chain seq x y z
N MET A 1 -11.22 3.09 -21.32
CA MET A 1 -11.41 1.76 -21.97
C MET A 1 -10.36 0.74 -21.56
N TYR A 2 -9.05 1.02 -21.70
CA TYR A 2 -7.98 0.07 -21.33
C TYR A 2 -8.04 -0.38 -19.86
N LEU A 3 -8.05 0.56 -18.90
CA LEU A 3 -8.10 0.26 -17.47
C LEU A 3 -9.27 -0.68 -17.13
N ARG A 4 -10.46 -0.38 -17.65
CA ARG A 4 -11.66 -1.21 -17.44
C ARG A 4 -11.42 -2.67 -17.83
N ARG A 5 -10.87 -2.93 -19.01
CA ARG A 5 -10.58 -4.30 -19.48
C ARG A 5 -9.55 -4.99 -18.58
N ARG A 6 -8.52 -4.27 -18.13
CA ARG A 6 -7.53 -4.80 -17.19
C ARG A 6 -8.19 -5.19 -15.86
N LEU A 7 -9.00 -4.31 -15.28
CA LEU A 7 -9.68 -4.59 -14.02
C LEU A 7 -10.65 -5.78 -14.16
N GLU A 8 -11.44 -5.86 -15.24
CA GLU A 8 -12.36 -6.98 -15.51
C GLU A 8 -11.65 -8.35 -15.47
N VAL A 9 -10.39 -8.41 -15.91
CA VAL A 9 -9.56 -9.62 -15.89
C VAL A 9 -8.95 -9.89 -14.50
N LEU A 10 -8.51 -8.85 -13.79
CA LEU A 10 -7.79 -9.00 -12.52
C LEU A 10 -8.71 -9.25 -11.31
N PHE A 11 -9.97 -8.80 -11.38
CA PHE A 11 -10.91 -8.87 -10.27
C PHE A 11 -11.25 -10.28 -9.79
N PRO A 12 -11.64 -11.23 -10.66
CA PRO A 12 -12.10 -12.53 -10.20
C PRO A 12 -11.03 -13.29 -9.39
N PRO A 13 -9.77 -13.38 -9.84
CA PRO A 13 -8.70 -13.98 -9.05
C PRO A 13 -8.42 -13.28 -7.72
N LEU A 14 -8.46 -11.93 -7.68
CA LEU A 14 -8.25 -11.19 -6.44
C LEU A 14 -9.32 -11.51 -5.40
N LEU A 15 -10.60 -11.48 -5.80
CA LEU A 15 -11.71 -11.67 -4.87
C LEU A 15 -11.87 -13.13 -4.46
N ALA A 16 -11.49 -14.09 -5.31
CA ALA A 16 -11.56 -15.51 -5.03
C ALA A 16 -10.40 -16.04 -4.17
N ALA A 17 -9.29 -15.29 -4.06
CA ALA A 17 -8.13 -15.72 -3.29
C ALA A 17 -8.46 -15.86 -1.78
N GLN A 18 -7.97 -16.96 -1.19
CA GLN A 18 -7.86 -17.07 0.26
C GLN A 18 -6.77 -16.13 0.75
N ARG A 19 -6.97 -15.52 1.92
CA ARG A 19 -6.18 -14.39 2.38
C ARG A 19 -5.88 -14.46 3.86
N SER A 20 -4.64 -14.09 4.20
CA SER A 20 -4.25 -13.69 5.56
C SER A 20 -4.61 -12.22 5.81
N SER A 21 -4.37 -11.69 7.02
CA SER A 21 -4.81 -10.33 7.37
C SER A 21 -4.21 -9.22 6.49
N TRP A 22 -2.93 -9.29 6.11
CA TRP A 22 -2.33 -8.30 5.19
C TRP A 22 -2.89 -8.42 3.78
N GLU A 23 -3.08 -9.65 3.27
CA GLU A 23 -3.66 -9.88 1.95
C GLU A 23 -5.13 -9.42 1.89
N GLN A 24 -5.84 -9.47 3.02
CA GLN A 24 -7.17 -8.87 3.16
C GLN A 24 -7.08 -7.34 3.04
N GLY A 25 -6.15 -6.70 3.75
CA GLY A 25 -5.96 -5.25 3.69
C GLY A 25 -5.51 -4.74 2.31
N ILE A 26 -4.59 -5.43 1.64
CA ILE A 26 -4.13 -5.02 0.32
C ILE A 26 -5.23 -5.17 -0.74
N CYS A 27 -6.06 -6.21 -0.63
CA CYS A 27 -7.23 -6.36 -1.47
C CYS A 27 -8.20 -5.18 -1.29
N THR A 28 -8.50 -4.78 -0.05
CA THR A 28 -9.42 -3.65 0.18
C THR A 28 -8.82 -2.35 -0.33
N GLN A 29 -7.51 -2.16 -0.18
CA GLN A 29 -6.81 -1.00 -0.70
C GLN A 29 -6.90 -0.90 -2.23
N ALA A 30 -6.73 -2.02 -2.95
CA ALA A 30 -6.89 -2.04 -4.41
C ALA A 30 -8.28 -1.59 -4.85
N LEU A 31 -9.33 -2.04 -4.15
CA LEU A 31 -10.71 -1.62 -4.41
C LEU A 31 -10.94 -0.16 -4.04
N LEU A 32 -10.32 0.32 -2.96
CA LEU A 32 -10.44 1.71 -2.51
C LEU A 32 -9.80 2.65 -3.52
N GLU A 33 -8.62 2.33 -4.04
CA GLU A 33 -7.99 3.17 -5.06
C GLU A 33 -8.78 3.20 -6.37
N CYS A 34 -9.37 2.07 -6.79
CA CYS A 34 -10.29 2.07 -7.92
C CYS A 34 -11.51 2.98 -7.68
N HIS A 35 -12.04 2.99 -6.45
CA HIS A 35 -13.13 3.86 -6.05
C HIS A 35 -12.71 5.34 -6.09
N MET A 36 -11.59 5.68 -5.45
CA MET A 36 -11.06 7.05 -5.38
C MET A 36 -10.73 7.61 -6.76
N LEU A 37 -10.17 6.79 -7.66
CA LEU A 37 -9.98 7.19 -9.05
C LEU A 37 -11.31 7.55 -9.71
N GLY A 38 -12.36 6.77 -9.48
CA GLY A 38 -13.70 7.05 -9.99
C GLY A 38 -14.30 8.37 -9.46
N GLU A 39 -13.99 8.72 -8.21
CA GLU A 39 -14.35 10.02 -7.64
C GLU A 39 -13.51 11.16 -8.25
N SER A 40 -12.20 10.96 -8.46
CA SER A 40 -11.27 12.02 -8.91
C SER A 40 -11.45 12.42 -10.38
N ILE A 41 -11.72 11.47 -11.27
CA ILE A 41 -11.93 11.73 -12.71
C ILE A 41 -13.41 11.97 -13.07
N GLY A 42 -14.27 12.08 -12.06
CA GLY A 42 -15.71 12.22 -12.18
C GLY A 42 -16.44 10.89 -12.48
N ASN A 43 -17.74 10.85 -12.16
CA ASN A 43 -18.62 9.67 -12.21
C ASN A 43 -18.64 8.86 -13.53
N SER A 44 -17.93 9.27 -14.58
CA SER A 44 -17.80 8.54 -15.84
C SER A 44 -17.23 7.13 -15.65
N VAL A 45 -16.34 6.91 -14.68
CA VAL A 45 -15.82 5.59 -14.35
C VAL A 45 -16.85 4.75 -13.59
N HIS A 46 -17.55 5.32 -12.59
CA HIS A 46 -18.67 4.63 -11.93
C HIS A 46 -19.80 4.27 -12.90
N ALA A 47 -20.12 5.17 -13.85
CA ALA A 47 -21.10 4.94 -14.90
C ALA A 47 -20.66 3.86 -15.91
N GLN A 48 -19.36 3.68 -16.13
CA GLN A 48 -18.83 2.61 -16.97
C GLN A 48 -18.92 1.24 -16.30
N PHE A 49 -18.73 1.18 -14.98
CA PHE A 49 -18.71 -0.08 -14.26
C PHE A 49 -20.11 -0.61 -13.90
N GLY A 50 -21.12 0.24 -13.70
CA GLY A 50 -22.50 -0.19 -13.45
C GLY A 50 -22.65 -1.12 -12.23
N ALA A 51 -23.88 -1.45 -11.81
CA ALA A 51 -24.06 -2.58 -10.89
C ALA A 51 -23.60 -3.88 -11.59
N PRO A 52 -22.88 -4.81 -10.93
CA PRO A 52 -22.65 -4.91 -9.48
C PRO A 52 -21.36 -4.25 -8.96
N PHE A 53 -20.69 -3.40 -9.73
CA PHE A 53 -19.35 -2.84 -9.45
C PHE A 53 -19.37 -1.53 -8.65
N GLY A 54 -20.37 -1.36 -7.77
CA GLY A 54 -20.29 -0.35 -6.72
C GLY A 54 -19.21 -0.78 -5.73
N PHE A 55 -18.07 -0.08 -5.70
CA PHE A 55 -16.95 -0.42 -4.81
C PHE A 55 -17.31 -0.35 -3.33
N VAL A 56 -18.17 0.59 -2.92
CA VAL A 56 -18.53 0.81 -1.51
C VAL A 56 -19.12 -0.46 -0.86
N PRO A 57 -20.09 -1.18 -1.44
CA PRO A 57 -20.52 -2.50 -0.93
C PRO A 57 -19.39 -3.51 -0.72
N TRP A 58 -18.43 -3.60 -1.64
CA TRP A 58 -17.30 -4.52 -1.52
C TRP A 58 -16.33 -4.08 -0.42
N LEU A 59 -16.02 -2.79 -0.35
CA LEU A 59 -15.21 -2.21 0.72
C LEU A 59 -15.85 -2.49 2.09
N TYR A 60 -17.16 -2.27 2.20
CA TYR A 60 -17.92 -2.58 3.40
C TYR A 60 -17.85 -4.06 3.76
N ALA A 61 -18.08 -4.97 2.79
CA ALA A 61 -18.06 -6.41 3.06
C ALA A 61 -16.69 -6.89 3.57
N LEU A 62 -15.60 -6.43 2.95
CA LEU A 62 -14.24 -6.80 3.34
C LEU A 62 -13.85 -6.21 4.70
N ALA A 63 -14.25 -4.96 4.97
CA ALA A 63 -14.05 -4.30 6.26
C ALA A 63 -14.87 -4.94 7.39
N HIS A 64 -16.14 -5.28 7.10
CA HIS A 64 -17.03 -5.97 8.01
C HIS A 64 -16.43 -7.31 8.43
N ASP A 65 -15.97 -8.15 7.49
CA ASP A 65 -15.37 -9.44 7.83
C ASP A 65 -14.09 -9.28 8.67
N ALA A 66 -13.25 -8.29 8.37
CA ALA A 66 -12.07 -7.99 9.18
C ALA A 66 -12.39 -7.59 10.63
N LEU A 67 -13.50 -6.87 10.85
CA LEU A 67 -13.99 -6.48 12.18
C LEU A 67 -14.63 -7.65 12.92
N VAL A 68 -15.44 -8.46 12.22
CA VAL A 68 -16.02 -9.69 12.79
C VAL A 68 -14.92 -10.62 13.28
N ARG A 69 -13.80 -10.67 12.56
CA ARG A 69 -12.64 -11.49 12.88
C ARG A 69 -11.59 -10.76 13.73
N GLN A 70 -11.97 -9.70 14.43
CA GLN A 70 -11.07 -8.98 15.33
C GLN A 70 -10.79 -9.82 16.59
N GLY A 71 -9.51 -10.07 16.87
CA GLY A 71 -9.05 -10.78 18.06
C GLY A 71 -9.43 -10.05 19.36
N PRO A 72 -9.44 -10.75 20.52
CA PRO A 72 -9.71 -10.13 21.82
C PRO A 72 -8.66 -9.05 22.20
N ASP A 73 -7.43 -9.21 21.72
CA ASP A 73 -6.32 -8.24 21.81
C ASP A 73 -6.56 -6.96 20.99
N GLY A 74 -7.48 -6.98 20.02
CA GLY A 74 -7.82 -5.83 19.18
C GLY A 74 -7.24 -5.91 17.76
N ARG A 75 -6.45 -6.94 17.43
CA ARG A 75 -5.96 -7.13 16.05
C ARG A 75 -7.09 -7.50 15.09
N LEU A 76 -7.16 -6.82 13.93
CA LEU A 76 -8.18 -7.05 12.89
C LEU A 76 -7.90 -8.32 12.05
N ALA A 77 -8.95 -8.97 11.54
CA ALA A 77 -8.86 -10.09 10.59
C ALA A 77 -8.05 -11.34 11.04
N VAL A 78 -7.57 -11.42 12.29
CA VAL A 78 -6.72 -12.53 12.77
C VAL A 78 -7.51 -13.81 13.11
N LEU A 79 -8.82 -13.70 13.39
CA LEU A 79 -9.67 -14.86 13.72
C LEU A 79 -10.15 -15.58 12.44
N LEU A 80 -9.22 -16.24 11.74
CA LEU A 80 -9.54 -17.07 10.56
C LEU A 80 -10.17 -18.40 10.98
N ASN A 81 -9.49 -19.12 11.89
CA ASN A 81 -9.96 -20.30 12.60
C ASN A 81 -9.36 -20.29 14.01
N GLY A 82 -10.19 -20.47 15.05
CA GLY A 82 -9.72 -20.55 16.44
C GLY A 82 -9.53 -19.19 17.13
N ASP A 83 -8.50 -19.08 17.96
CA ASP A 83 -8.28 -17.96 18.91
C ASP A 83 -7.39 -16.83 18.36
N GLY A 84 -7.07 -16.84 17.05
CA GLY A 84 -6.26 -15.81 16.40
C GLY A 84 -4.76 -16.07 16.40
N LYS A 85 -4.31 -17.25 16.83
CA LYS A 85 -2.91 -17.68 16.75
C LYS A 85 -2.47 -18.13 15.34
N SER A 86 -3.41 -18.27 14.41
CA SER A 86 -3.12 -18.64 13.01
C SER A 86 -2.48 -17.49 12.23
N ASP A 87 -2.67 -16.26 12.67
CA ASP A 87 -1.98 -15.07 12.15
C ASP A 87 -1.11 -14.44 13.24
N ALA A 88 0.20 -14.70 13.13
CA ALA A 88 1.20 -14.18 14.06
C ALA A 88 1.64 -12.74 13.72
N GLY A 89 1.15 -12.17 12.61
CA GLY A 89 1.39 -10.79 12.21
C GLY A 89 0.78 -9.84 13.23
N VAL A 90 1.61 -8.96 13.78
CA VAL A 90 1.19 -7.93 14.74
C VAL A 90 0.69 -6.71 13.99
N LEU A 91 1.35 -6.40 12.88
CA LEU A 91 1.13 -5.18 12.09
C LEU A 91 0.33 -5.45 10.81
N ASP A 92 0.36 -6.68 10.29
CA ASP A 92 -0.43 -7.12 9.13
C ASP A 92 -1.92 -6.77 9.24
N PRO A 93 -2.58 -6.97 10.41
CA PRO A 93 -3.96 -6.53 10.63
C PRO A 93 -4.24 -5.05 10.39
N ALA A 94 -3.24 -4.17 10.51
CA ALA A 94 -3.41 -2.73 10.31
C ALA A 94 -3.60 -2.36 8.82
N CYS A 95 -3.23 -3.24 7.89
CA CYS A 95 -3.21 -2.97 6.46
C CYS A 95 -4.57 -2.49 5.91
N ILE A 96 -5.69 -2.92 6.51
CA ILE A 96 -7.05 -2.53 6.09
C ILE A 96 -7.45 -1.10 6.53
N GLY A 97 -6.64 -0.43 7.35
CA GLY A 97 -6.98 0.82 8.04
C GLY A 97 -7.56 1.90 7.14
N SER A 98 -6.96 2.18 5.98
CA SER A 98 -7.44 3.21 5.04
C SER A 98 -8.88 2.97 4.57
N THR A 99 -9.27 1.71 4.37
CA THR A 99 -10.64 1.35 4.01
C THR A 99 -11.61 1.62 5.16
N LEU A 100 -11.22 1.31 6.40
CA LEU A 100 -12.05 1.58 7.58
C LEU A 100 -12.25 3.09 7.78
N TYR A 101 -11.20 3.90 7.65
CA TYR A 101 -11.30 5.35 7.74
C TYR A 101 -12.17 5.95 6.63
N TYR A 102 -12.05 5.45 5.40
CA TYR A 102 -12.91 5.86 4.29
C TYR A 102 -14.39 5.52 4.55
N LEU A 103 -14.69 4.29 4.96
CA LEU A 103 -16.07 3.89 5.25
C LEU A 103 -16.67 4.70 6.41
N TRP A 104 -15.86 5.01 7.41
CA TRP A 104 -16.27 5.92 8.49
C TRP A 104 -16.56 7.33 7.95
N SER A 105 -15.70 7.90 7.09
CA SER A 105 -15.96 9.24 6.52
C SER A 105 -17.25 9.27 5.70
N VAL A 106 -17.54 8.23 4.92
CA VAL A 106 -18.81 8.05 4.20
C VAL A 106 -19.99 8.00 5.18
N GLN A 107 -19.89 7.22 6.25
CA GLN A 107 -20.94 7.13 7.27
C GLN A 107 -21.24 8.49 7.90
N GLN A 108 -20.21 9.27 8.25
CA GLN A 108 -20.37 10.61 8.84
C GLN A 108 -20.99 11.59 7.85
N LYS A 109 -20.49 11.61 6.60
CA LYS A 109 -20.98 12.48 5.53
C LYS A 109 -22.47 12.26 5.24
N HIS A 110 -22.91 11.01 5.25
CA HIS A 110 -24.29 10.63 4.91
C HIS A 110 -25.19 10.41 6.13
N ARG A 111 -24.68 10.60 7.36
CA ARG A 111 -25.40 10.38 8.63
C ARG A 111 -26.06 9.00 8.71
N LEU A 112 -25.37 7.98 8.21
CA LEU A 112 -25.86 6.60 8.20
C LEU A 112 -25.79 6.01 9.62
N PRO A 113 -26.75 5.16 10.03
CA PRO A 113 -26.78 4.59 11.37
C PRO A 113 -25.52 3.73 11.64
N VAL A 114 -25.03 3.79 12.88
CA VAL A 114 -23.94 2.95 13.39
C VAL A 114 -24.52 1.58 13.78
N ALA A 115 -23.77 0.50 13.56
CA ALA A 115 -24.21 -0.85 13.91
C ALA A 115 -24.60 -0.98 15.38
N ASN A 116 -25.87 -1.30 15.61
CA ASN A 116 -26.35 -1.87 16.85
C ASN A 116 -26.59 -3.37 16.60
N VAL A 117 -26.06 -4.23 17.46
CA VAL A 117 -26.04 -5.70 17.30
C VAL A 117 -27.45 -6.31 17.18
N ASN A 118 -28.50 -5.53 17.45
CA ASN A 118 -29.90 -5.96 17.47
C ASN A 118 -30.79 -5.42 16.32
N THR A 119 -30.28 -4.68 15.33
CA THR A 119 -31.10 -4.20 14.21
C THR A 119 -30.62 -4.76 12.86
N ARG A 120 -31.55 -5.19 12.00
CA ARG A 120 -31.32 -5.67 10.63
C ARG A 120 -30.98 -4.53 9.63
N GLU A 121 -30.46 -3.40 10.10
CA GLU A 121 -30.16 -2.25 9.26
C GLU A 121 -28.70 -2.28 8.78
N PHE A 122 -28.45 -1.77 7.57
CA PHE A 122 -27.10 -1.57 7.03
C PHE A 122 -26.33 -0.65 7.97
N ALA A 123 -25.31 -1.18 8.63
CA ALA A 123 -24.69 -0.45 9.71
C ALA A 123 -23.17 -0.51 9.62
N PHE A 124 -22.57 0.66 9.47
CA PHE A 124 -21.15 0.83 9.17
C PHE A 124 -20.26 0.40 10.34
N PRO A 125 -18.99 0.01 10.07
CA PRO A 125 -17.98 -0.23 11.08
C PRO A 125 -18.03 0.74 12.25
N THR A 126 -18.11 0.24 13.48
CA THR A 126 -18.02 1.09 14.67
C THR A 126 -16.59 1.63 14.82
N PRO A 127 -16.39 2.91 15.22
CA PRO A 127 -15.07 3.44 15.59
C PRO A 127 -14.30 2.55 16.56
N ARG A 128 -15.03 1.84 17.44
CA ARG A 128 -14.52 0.89 18.43
C ARG A 128 -13.57 -0.16 17.85
N GLY A 129 -13.83 -0.67 16.64
CA GLY A 129 -12.94 -1.66 16.02
C GLY A 129 -11.58 -1.06 15.65
N VAL A 130 -11.60 0.13 15.04
CA VAL A 130 -10.40 0.91 14.71
C VAL A 130 -9.65 1.33 15.99
N GLU A 131 -10.38 1.81 17.01
CA GLU A 131 -9.82 2.20 18.31
C GLU A 131 -9.11 1.04 19.01
N ARG A 132 -9.68 -0.17 18.96
CA ARG A 132 -9.04 -1.36 19.53
C ARG A 132 -7.76 -1.75 18.80
N MET A 133 -7.74 -1.66 17.46
CA MET A 133 -6.53 -1.88 16.67
C MET A 133 -5.47 -0.83 17.00
N LEU A 134 -5.88 0.44 17.10
CA LEU A 134 -4.99 1.55 17.45
C LEU A 134 -4.43 1.38 18.86
N ARG A 135 -5.27 1.08 19.84
CA ARG A 135 -4.84 0.82 21.22
C ARG A 135 -3.86 -0.36 21.26
N TYR A 136 -4.15 -1.45 20.57
CA TYR A 136 -3.24 -2.59 20.51
C TYR A 136 -1.87 -2.14 19.99
N ILE A 137 -1.83 -1.44 18.86
CA ILE A 137 -0.59 -0.94 18.26
C ILE A 137 0.17 0.03 19.18
N LEU A 138 -0.54 0.96 19.80
CA LEU A 138 0.07 1.99 20.63
C LEU A 138 0.52 1.42 21.96
N GLU A 139 -0.26 0.57 22.62
CA GLU A 139 -0.07 0.21 24.02
C GLU A 139 0.46 -1.20 24.22
N GLU A 140 -0.03 -2.17 23.45
CA GLU A 140 0.12 -3.61 23.70
C GLU A 140 1.13 -4.29 22.75
N CYS A 141 1.39 -3.69 21.58
CA CYS A 141 2.28 -4.22 20.56
C CYS A 141 3.70 -4.43 21.11
N PRO A 142 4.29 -5.63 20.95
CA PRO A 142 5.67 -5.88 21.37
C PRO A 142 6.62 -4.88 20.73
N ARG A 143 7.56 -4.36 21.51
CA ARG A 143 8.50 -3.33 21.05
C ARG A 143 9.93 -3.76 21.25
N ALA A 144 10.80 -3.16 20.46
CA ALA A 144 12.20 -3.48 20.42
C ALA A 144 13.03 -2.20 20.53
N SER A 145 13.91 -2.15 21.54
CA SER A 145 14.77 -0.99 21.76
C SER A 145 15.80 -0.82 20.64
N VAL A 146 15.87 0.39 20.08
CA VAL A 146 16.81 0.77 19.02
C VAL A 146 18.25 0.80 19.55
N THR A 147 18.44 1.17 20.81
CA THR A 147 19.74 1.17 21.50
C THR A 147 19.68 0.29 22.76
N ARG A 148 20.80 -0.35 23.12
CA ARG A 148 20.89 -1.10 24.39
C ARG A 148 20.66 -0.14 25.56
N GLY A 149 19.62 -0.39 26.34
CA GLY A 149 19.28 0.41 27.52
C GLY A 149 18.28 1.55 27.26
N ALA A 150 17.74 1.68 26.04
CA ALA A 150 16.64 2.61 25.77
C ALA A 150 15.43 2.31 26.66
N ALA A 151 15.01 3.31 27.42
CA ALA A 151 13.87 3.26 28.34
C ALA A 151 12.66 4.07 27.83
N SER A 152 12.86 4.95 26.84
CA SER A 152 11.80 5.75 26.23
C SER A 152 11.10 4.98 25.09
N ARG A 153 9.78 5.16 24.96
CA ARG A 153 9.00 4.64 23.84
C ARG A 153 9.40 5.25 22.50
N ASP A 154 10.01 6.44 22.49
CA ASP A 154 10.49 7.12 21.28
C ASP A 154 11.76 6.48 20.70
N GLU A 155 12.43 5.63 21.48
CA GLU A 155 13.64 4.89 21.10
C GLU A 155 13.32 3.39 20.86
N GLN A 156 12.05 3.06 20.64
CA GLN A 156 11.58 1.69 20.44
C GLN A 156 10.82 1.53 19.13
N LEU A 157 11.17 0.49 18.36
CA LEU A 157 10.46 0.09 17.15
C LEU A 157 9.37 -0.93 17.48
N LEU A 158 8.30 -0.94 16.68
CA LEU A 158 7.21 -1.89 16.79
C LEU A 158 7.63 -3.23 16.16
N SER A 159 7.46 -4.32 16.91
CA SER A 159 7.67 -5.68 16.40
C SER A 159 6.60 -6.04 15.38
N HIS A 160 7.01 -6.75 14.34
CA HIS A 160 6.10 -7.31 13.34
C HIS A 160 5.47 -8.64 13.79
N ARG A 161 6.04 -9.29 14.82
CA ARG A 161 5.65 -10.61 15.31
C ARG A 161 5.26 -10.58 16.79
N ILE A 162 4.25 -11.38 17.15
CA ILE A 162 3.68 -11.42 18.51
C ILE A 162 4.47 -12.37 19.42
N ASP A 163 5.02 -13.42 18.81
CA ASP A 163 5.68 -14.55 19.44
C ASP A 163 7.19 -14.35 19.59
N VAL A 164 7.77 -13.46 18.79
CA VAL A 164 9.19 -13.11 18.79
C VAL A 164 9.38 -11.65 18.40
N VAL A 165 10.36 -10.97 18.99
CA VAL A 165 10.65 -9.57 18.67
C VAL A 165 11.45 -9.48 17.37
N GLU A 166 10.81 -9.06 16.28
CA GLU A 166 11.41 -8.95 14.95
C GLU A 166 10.93 -7.70 14.21
N ILE A 167 11.83 -7.03 13.48
CA ILE A 167 11.50 -5.89 12.63
C ILE A 167 11.51 -6.33 11.18
N TRP A 168 10.36 -6.19 10.52
CA TRP A 168 10.17 -6.56 9.12
C TRP A 168 9.96 -5.33 8.25
N SER A 169 10.52 -5.32 7.04
CA SER A 169 10.35 -4.25 6.04
C SER A 169 8.88 -3.94 5.73
N ASP A 170 8.06 -4.97 5.74
CA ASP A 170 6.65 -5.00 5.42
C ASP A 170 5.84 -4.08 6.35
N SER A 171 6.32 -3.92 7.59
CA SER A 171 5.78 -2.97 8.58
C SER A 171 5.63 -1.56 8.02
N VAL A 172 6.49 -1.14 7.08
CA VAL A 172 6.35 0.19 6.47
C VAL A 172 5.04 0.31 5.71
N TYR A 173 4.63 -0.72 4.97
CA TYR A 173 3.36 -0.70 4.25
C TYR A 173 2.17 -0.98 5.16
N MET A 174 2.28 -1.99 6.01
CA MET A 174 1.15 -2.45 6.81
C MET A 174 0.77 -1.41 7.87
N LEU A 175 1.78 -0.81 8.50
CA LEU A 175 1.62 0.06 9.65
C LEU A 175 1.80 1.54 9.35
N SER A 176 2.69 1.97 8.45
CA SER A 176 2.96 3.42 8.31
C SER A 176 1.77 4.23 7.80
N PRO A 177 0.95 3.74 6.84
CA PRO A 177 -0.33 4.37 6.51
C PRO A 177 -1.29 4.44 7.71
N PHE A 178 -1.07 3.63 8.75
CA PHE A 178 -1.79 3.63 10.01
C PHE A 178 -1.09 4.48 11.12
N LEU A 179 0.23 4.77 11.07
CA LEU A 179 1.00 5.43 12.17
C LEU A 179 2.19 6.41 11.86
N ALA A 180 2.77 6.52 10.65
CA ALA A 180 4.12 7.09 10.28
C ALA A 180 4.85 8.18 11.17
N PRO A 181 6.22 8.33 11.23
CA PRO A 181 7.36 7.77 10.41
C PRO A 181 8.59 7.15 11.21
N SER A 182 9.61 6.38 10.71
CA SER A 182 10.62 6.54 9.60
C SER A 182 11.55 5.28 9.30
N GLY A 183 12.07 5.07 8.05
CA GLY A 183 13.47 4.62 7.69
C GLY A 183 13.92 3.19 7.24
N GLU A 184 14.39 3.00 5.97
CA GLU A 184 14.97 1.82 5.21
C GLU A 184 15.30 0.46 5.88
N TRP A 185 15.02 -0.67 5.17
CA TRP A 185 14.77 -1.95 5.84
C TRP A 185 15.35 -3.19 5.14
N SER A 186 16.01 -4.03 5.93
CA SER A 186 16.29 -5.42 5.54
C SER A 186 15.15 -6.33 6.00
N HIS A 187 14.99 -7.50 5.36
CA HIS A 187 13.77 -8.31 5.50
C HIS A 187 13.41 -8.67 6.96
N ILE A 188 14.32 -9.27 7.74
CA ILE A 188 14.03 -9.62 9.14
C ILE A 188 15.26 -9.35 10.01
N PHE A 189 15.17 -8.35 10.89
CA PHE A 189 16.16 -8.10 11.94
C PHE A 189 15.65 -8.58 13.29
N ASP A 190 16.41 -9.48 13.94
CA ASP A 190 16.14 -9.96 15.28
C ASP A 190 16.93 -9.10 16.28
N LEU A 191 16.19 -8.37 17.11
CA LEU A 191 16.73 -7.44 18.08
C LEU A 191 17.18 -8.10 19.39
N THR A 192 16.86 -9.38 19.60
CA THR A 192 17.38 -10.18 20.72
C THR A 192 18.81 -10.64 20.43
N SER A 193 19.02 -11.17 19.23
CA SER A 193 20.34 -11.65 18.78
C SER A 193 21.21 -10.55 18.16
N TYR A 194 20.64 -9.38 17.85
CA TYR A 194 21.26 -8.30 17.08
C TYR A 194 21.81 -8.79 15.72
N GLN A 195 21.09 -9.71 15.09
CA GLN A 195 21.44 -10.28 13.79
C GLN A 195 20.23 -10.27 12.86
N PHE A 196 20.49 -10.14 11.56
CA PHE A 196 19.47 -10.42 10.56
C PHE A 196 19.21 -11.93 10.51
N LYS A 197 17.99 -12.35 10.84
CA LYS A 197 17.57 -13.75 10.68
C LYS A 197 17.50 -14.14 9.21
N ARG A 198 17.16 -13.19 8.33
CA ARG A 198 17.25 -13.34 6.88
C ARG A 198 17.93 -12.09 6.28
N LYS A 199 19.19 -12.24 5.89
CA LYS A 199 20.01 -11.24 5.17
C LYS A 199 19.75 -11.24 3.67
N ALA A 200 18.48 -11.31 3.26
CA ALA A 200 18.12 -11.28 1.84
C ALA A 200 17.61 -9.89 1.49
N PHE A 201 18.09 -9.33 0.37
CA PHE A 201 17.45 -8.18 -0.28
C PHE A 201 16.21 -8.65 -1.02
N TRP A 202 15.21 -9.05 -0.24
CA TRP A 202 13.97 -9.61 -0.76
C TRP A 202 13.21 -8.53 -1.53
N GLY A 203 12.89 -8.82 -2.80
CA GLY A 203 12.30 -7.84 -3.71
C GLY A 203 10.98 -7.31 -3.17
N VAL A 204 10.04 -8.20 -2.84
CA VAL A 204 8.71 -7.85 -2.30
C VAL A 204 8.82 -6.96 -1.05
N GLY A 205 9.72 -7.30 -0.12
CA GLY A 205 9.99 -6.50 1.09
C GLY A 205 10.39 -5.05 0.79
N ASN A 206 11.28 -4.84 -0.19
CA ASN A 206 11.65 -3.48 -0.64
C ASN A 206 10.49 -2.77 -1.33
N GLY A 207 9.69 -3.51 -2.11
CA GLY A 207 8.46 -3.00 -2.69
C GLY A 207 7.51 -2.45 -1.62
N TRP A 208 7.33 -3.17 -0.50
CA TRP A 208 6.45 -2.74 0.59
C TRP A 208 6.92 -1.42 1.20
N VAL A 209 8.23 -1.24 1.36
CA VAL A 209 8.83 0.02 1.83
C VAL A 209 8.49 1.17 0.88
N CYS A 210 8.77 1.00 -0.41
CA CYS A 210 8.49 2.01 -1.44
C CYS A 210 7.00 2.39 -1.47
N CYS A 211 6.13 1.39 -1.53
CA CYS A 211 4.70 1.59 -1.60
C CYS A 211 4.11 2.18 -0.30
N GLY A 212 4.68 1.84 0.86
CA GLY A 212 4.22 2.36 2.15
C GLY A 212 4.56 3.83 2.29
N ILE A 213 5.79 4.21 1.92
CA ILE A 213 6.23 5.60 1.94
C ILE A 213 5.43 6.46 0.98
N ILE A 214 5.25 6.03 -0.28
CA ILE A 214 4.52 6.83 -1.26
C ILE A 214 3.05 7.03 -0.85
N ARG A 215 2.43 6.04 -0.21
CA ARG A 215 1.07 6.17 0.35
C ARG A 215 1.01 7.14 1.53
N VAL A 216 2.04 7.18 2.39
CA VAL A 216 2.13 8.20 3.46
C VAL A 216 2.23 9.60 2.84
N LEU A 217 3.10 9.79 1.83
CA LEU A 217 3.22 11.07 1.13
C LEU A 217 1.88 11.47 0.50
N LEU A 218 1.23 10.58 -0.26
CA LEU A 218 -0.09 10.83 -0.84
C LEU A 218 -1.11 11.21 0.24
N THR A 219 -1.16 10.49 1.36
CA THR A 219 -2.09 10.79 2.47
C THR A 219 -1.86 12.20 3.00
N VAL A 220 -0.60 12.56 3.25
CA VAL A 220 -0.21 13.88 3.78
C VAL A 220 -0.53 15.02 2.80
N PHE A 221 -0.42 14.78 1.49
CA PHE A 221 -0.61 15.82 0.47
C PHE A 221 -2.00 15.83 -0.19
N HIS A 222 -2.82 14.79 -0.01
CA HIS A 222 -4.22 14.74 -0.45
C HIS A 222 -5.18 15.22 0.62
N ALA A 223 -4.99 14.78 1.86
CA ALA A 223 -5.74 15.36 2.96
C ALA A 223 -5.12 16.73 3.20
N ASP A 224 -5.92 17.79 3.05
CA ASP A 224 -5.56 19.15 3.47
C ASP A 224 -5.33 19.18 4.99
N PHE A 225 -4.28 18.51 5.48
CA PHE A 225 -3.86 18.44 6.89
C PHE A 225 -3.36 19.81 7.41
N GLY A 226 -3.75 20.91 6.76
CA GLY A 226 -3.31 22.25 7.12
C GLY A 226 -1.84 22.52 6.78
N LEU A 227 -1.21 21.71 5.91
CA LEU A 227 0.08 22.06 5.29
C LEU A 227 -0.14 23.18 4.27
N THR A 228 -0.52 24.35 4.75
CA THR A 228 -0.52 25.58 3.97
C THR A 228 0.92 26.02 3.75
N SER A 229 1.16 26.75 2.66
CA SER A 229 2.47 27.28 2.24
C SER A 229 3.16 28.18 3.27
N GLU A 230 2.55 28.46 4.41
CA GLU A 230 2.96 29.48 5.37
C GLU A 230 3.33 28.93 6.75
N ALA A 231 3.18 27.63 7.00
CA ALA A 231 3.80 26.96 8.13
C ALA A 231 4.63 25.80 7.61
N GLU A 232 5.90 26.06 7.29
CA GLU A 232 6.91 25.02 7.43
C GLU A 232 6.83 24.55 8.88
N ASP A 233 6.06 23.49 9.15
CA ASP A 233 6.14 22.81 10.43
C ASP A 233 7.59 22.33 10.55
N GLU A 234 8.35 23.05 11.37
CA GLU A 234 9.78 22.88 11.60
C GLU A 234 10.09 21.44 12.03
N GLN A 235 9.09 20.71 12.54
CA GLN A 235 9.17 19.31 12.92
C GLN A 235 8.81 18.35 11.78
N THR A 236 7.72 18.59 11.03
CA THR A 236 7.24 17.66 9.99
C THR A 236 8.03 17.77 8.69
N ALA A 237 8.41 18.97 8.25
CA ALA A 237 9.10 19.14 6.96
C ALA A 237 10.46 18.40 6.87
N PRO A 238 11.32 18.39 7.92
CA PRO A 238 12.52 17.55 7.92
C PRO A 238 12.22 16.05 7.86
N LEU A 239 11.14 15.58 8.50
CA LEU A 239 10.74 14.17 8.47
C LEU A 239 10.26 13.78 7.07
N LEU A 240 9.45 14.61 6.42
CA LEU A 240 9.04 14.41 5.03
C LEU A 240 10.24 14.39 4.08
N ARG A 241 11.24 15.27 4.27
CA ARG A 241 12.50 15.24 3.52
C ARG A 241 13.25 13.93 3.69
N LYS A 242 13.38 13.43 4.93
CA LYS A 242 14.04 12.15 5.21
C LYS A 242 13.31 10.99 4.55
N VAL A 243 11.99 10.90 4.76
CA VAL A 243 11.13 9.85 4.19
C VAL A 243 11.18 9.85 2.67
N TYR A 244 11.13 11.02 2.04
CA TYR A 244 11.27 11.17 0.60
C TYR A 244 12.66 10.76 0.10
N HIS A 245 13.72 11.17 0.79
CA HIS A 245 15.08 10.77 0.42
C HIS A 245 15.29 9.25 0.50
N ILE A 246 14.75 8.63 1.54
CA ILE A 246 14.71 7.18 1.73
C ILE A 246 13.98 6.49 0.57
N LEU A 247 12.82 7.01 0.16
CA LEU A 247 12.10 6.49 -1.00
C LEU A 247 12.97 6.50 -2.26
N LEU A 248 13.59 7.65 -2.58
CA LEU A 248 14.43 7.77 -3.77
C LEU A 248 15.64 6.85 -3.72
N ARG A 249 16.29 6.72 -2.55
CA ARG A 249 17.43 5.81 -2.37
C ARG A 249 17.03 4.35 -2.51
N THR A 250 15.88 3.96 -1.94
CA THR A 250 15.36 2.59 -2.04
C THR A 250 15.01 2.24 -3.48
N ILE A 251 14.29 3.12 -4.20
CA ILE A 251 13.98 2.94 -5.63
C ILE A 251 15.28 2.77 -6.42
N ARG A 252 16.21 3.73 -6.33
CA ARG A 252 17.48 3.67 -7.07
C ARG A 252 18.30 2.42 -6.72
N GLY A 253 18.31 2.01 -5.45
CA GLY A 253 18.97 0.79 -4.99
C GLY A 253 18.37 -0.48 -5.60
N CYS A 254 17.05 -0.58 -5.71
CA CYS A 254 16.39 -1.69 -6.40
C CYS A 254 16.72 -1.70 -7.89
N LEU A 255 16.68 -0.54 -8.56
CA LEU A 255 16.87 -0.41 -10.00
C LEU A 255 18.26 -0.87 -10.49
N VAL A 256 19.27 -0.96 -9.61
CA VAL A 256 20.58 -1.57 -9.94
C VAL A 256 20.44 -3.03 -10.38
N TYR A 257 19.39 -3.72 -9.91
CA TYR A 257 19.18 -5.15 -10.12
C TYR A 257 18.10 -5.47 -11.16
N ILE A 258 17.61 -4.48 -11.90
CA ILE A 258 16.58 -4.72 -12.92
C ILE A 258 17.11 -5.63 -14.03
N LEU A 259 16.33 -6.64 -14.41
CA LEU A 259 16.66 -7.56 -15.49
C LEU A 259 16.28 -6.96 -16.85
N PRO A 260 16.83 -7.47 -17.98
CA PRO A 260 16.41 -7.06 -19.32
C PRO A 260 14.90 -7.27 -19.60
N SER A 261 14.27 -8.21 -18.88
CA SER A 261 12.82 -8.44 -18.89
C SER A 261 12.02 -7.31 -18.24
N HIS A 262 12.67 -6.34 -17.59
CA HIS A 262 12.08 -5.31 -16.72
C HIS A 262 11.37 -5.90 -15.50
N LEU A 263 11.76 -7.11 -15.12
CA LEU A 263 11.42 -7.79 -13.88
C LEU A 263 12.64 -7.85 -12.95
N PHE A 264 12.44 -8.36 -11.75
CA PHE A 264 13.49 -8.54 -10.76
C PHE A 264 13.61 -10.00 -10.36
N ARG A 265 14.65 -10.31 -9.61
CA ARG A 265 14.82 -11.58 -8.92
C ARG A 265 14.15 -11.50 -7.54
N ASP A 266 13.62 -12.62 -7.03
CA ASP A 266 13.02 -12.69 -5.68
C ASP A 266 13.98 -12.20 -4.60
N VAL A 267 15.26 -12.54 -4.74
CA VAL A 267 16.35 -11.94 -3.98
C VAL A 267 17.23 -11.17 -4.96
N LEU A 268 17.27 -9.84 -4.81
CA LEU A 268 17.78 -8.90 -5.82
C LEU A 268 19.21 -9.19 -6.29
N ASP A 269 20.08 -9.56 -5.36
CA ASP A 269 21.50 -9.83 -5.59
C ASP A 269 21.83 -11.32 -5.73
N ASP A 270 20.83 -12.21 -5.69
CA ASP A 270 21.02 -13.64 -5.85
C ASP A 270 20.57 -14.11 -7.25
N PRO A 271 21.51 -14.40 -8.17
CA PRO A 271 21.17 -14.87 -9.51
C PRO A 271 20.53 -16.26 -9.52
N ALA A 272 20.61 -17.04 -8.43
CA ALA A 272 19.95 -18.34 -8.33
C ALA A 272 18.47 -18.23 -7.95
N SER A 273 18.02 -17.07 -7.45
CA SER A 273 16.61 -16.86 -7.14
C SER A 273 15.76 -16.70 -8.40
N PHE A 274 14.46 -16.97 -8.30
CA PHE A 274 13.58 -16.93 -9.47
C PHE A 274 13.30 -15.49 -9.91
N GLU A 275 13.06 -15.28 -11.20
CA GLU A 275 12.53 -14.00 -11.68
C GLU A 275 11.09 -13.85 -11.21
N GLU A 276 10.77 -12.71 -10.63
CA GLU A 276 9.51 -12.45 -9.94
C GLU A 276 8.82 -11.16 -10.45
N THR A 277 7.50 -11.08 -10.27
CA THR A 277 6.63 -10.05 -10.84
C THR A 277 6.25 -8.92 -9.87
N ASN A 278 6.12 -9.19 -8.57
CA ASN A 278 5.65 -8.27 -7.54
C ASN A 278 6.49 -6.98 -7.45
N LEU A 279 7.82 -7.03 -7.39
CA LEU A 279 8.61 -5.81 -7.20
C LEU A 279 8.44 -4.86 -8.38
N SER A 280 8.38 -5.36 -9.61
CA SER A 280 8.13 -4.52 -10.79
C SER A 280 6.75 -3.87 -10.74
N GLN A 281 5.72 -4.57 -10.25
CA GLN A 281 4.39 -3.97 -10.06
C GLN A 281 4.44 -2.86 -9.01
N MET A 282 5.10 -3.12 -7.87
CA MET A 282 5.21 -2.20 -6.74
C MET A 282 6.06 -0.97 -7.07
N LEU A 283 7.18 -1.12 -7.80
CA LEU A 283 8.00 0.00 -8.26
C LEU A 283 7.28 0.79 -9.36
N SER A 284 6.62 0.13 -10.32
CA SER A 284 5.83 0.83 -11.35
C SER A 284 4.71 1.66 -10.71
N TYR A 285 3.94 1.07 -9.78
CA TYR A 285 2.96 1.79 -8.95
C TYR A 285 3.60 3.00 -8.26
N THR A 286 4.71 2.79 -7.56
CA THR A 286 5.40 3.83 -6.79
C THR A 286 5.86 4.97 -7.70
N LEU A 287 6.44 4.66 -8.85
CA LEU A 287 6.90 5.65 -9.82
C LEU A 287 5.72 6.46 -10.38
N TYR A 288 4.62 5.83 -10.78
CA TYR A 288 3.43 6.56 -11.25
C TYR A 288 2.88 7.51 -10.19
N ARG A 289 2.73 7.03 -8.95
CA ARG A 289 2.28 7.87 -7.82
C ARG A 289 3.23 9.03 -7.54
N LEU A 290 4.53 8.79 -7.60
CA LEU A 290 5.54 9.81 -7.36
C LEU A 290 5.61 10.86 -8.47
N LEU A 291 5.56 10.42 -9.74
CA LEU A 291 5.47 11.32 -10.89
C LEU A 291 4.21 12.18 -10.80
N ASP A 292 3.09 11.58 -10.40
CA ASP A 292 1.83 12.30 -10.21
C ASP A 292 1.90 13.32 -9.06
N LEU A 293 2.52 12.98 -7.92
CA LEU A 293 2.81 13.93 -6.83
C LEU A 293 3.59 15.15 -7.32
N HIS A 294 4.68 14.93 -8.07
CA HIS A 294 5.47 16.01 -8.65
C HIS A 294 4.70 16.83 -9.68
N GLN A 295 3.71 16.25 -10.33
CA GLN A 295 2.98 16.88 -11.43
C GLN A 295 1.75 17.65 -10.96
N ALA A 296 0.87 17.01 -10.17
CA ALA A 296 -0.49 17.44 -9.92
C ALA A 296 -0.74 18.06 -8.53
N TYR A 297 0.23 18.02 -7.60
CA TYR A 297 0.02 18.44 -6.20
C TYR A 297 0.87 19.67 -5.82
N PRO A 298 0.29 20.90 -5.83
CA PRO A 298 1.01 22.13 -5.47
C PRO A 298 1.59 22.12 -4.05
N ALA A 299 0.89 21.52 -3.08
CA ALA A 299 1.37 21.40 -1.70
C ALA A 299 2.68 20.59 -1.61
N PHE A 300 2.81 19.53 -2.41
CA PHE A 300 4.05 18.75 -2.51
C PHE A 300 5.21 19.61 -3.05
N LYS A 301 4.94 20.44 -4.07
CA LYS A 301 5.94 21.38 -4.64
C LYS A 301 6.37 22.44 -3.63
N ALA A 302 5.47 22.86 -2.73
CA ALA A 302 5.73 23.90 -1.74
C ALA A 302 6.71 23.45 -0.63
N VAL A 303 6.77 22.16 -0.29
CA VAL A 303 7.65 21.62 0.79
C VAL A 303 9.14 21.60 0.40
N ARG A 304 9.50 22.02 -0.82
CA ARG A 304 10.88 22.11 -1.33
C ARG A 304 11.68 20.82 -1.12
N LEU A 305 11.02 19.66 -1.30
CA LEU A 305 11.70 18.38 -1.40
C LEU A 305 12.62 18.40 -2.62
N SER A 306 13.76 17.71 -2.58
CA SER A 306 14.70 17.69 -3.70
C SER A 306 13.98 17.30 -5.00
N PRO A 307 13.84 18.22 -5.96
CA PRO A 307 13.06 17.95 -7.16
C PRO A 307 13.78 16.89 -8.00
N LEU A 308 13.01 16.00 -8.62
CA LEU A 308 13.53 15.17 -9.71
C LEU A 308 13.95 16.09 -10.86
N THR A 309 15.01 15.75 -11.59
CA THR A 309 15.34 16.47 -12.82
C THR A 309 14.30 16.17 -13.90
N ASP A 310 14.14 17.02 -14.92
CA ASP A 310 13.25 16.72 -16.06
C ASP A 310 13.62 15.38 -16.70
N ARG A 311 14.92 15.17 -16.93
CA ARG A 311 15.44 13.92 -17.47
C ARG A 311 15.14 12.71 -16.58
N GLU A 312 15.33 12.84 -15.26
CA GLU A 312 15.01 11.74 -14.34
C GLU A 312 13.51 11.42 -14.33
N ARG A 313 12.63 12.43 -14.48
CA ARG A 313 11.19 12.20 -14.63
C ARG A 313 10.86 11.43 -15.90
N GLU A 314 11.45 11.82 -17.03
CA GLU A 314 11.27 11.14 -18.32
C GLU A 314 11.76 9.68 -18.24
N ASP A 315 13.00 9.47 -17.77
CA ASP A 315 13.59 8.15 -17.59
C ASP A 315 12.72 7.26 -16.67
N TRP A 316 12.17 7.82 -15.60
CA TRP A 316 11.33 7.08 -14.64
C TRP A 316 9.95 6.78 -15.18
N GLU A 317 9.38 7.65 -16.02
CA GLU A 317 8.11 7.38 -16.71
C GLU A 317 8.27 6.22 -17.70
N GLU A 318 9.32 6.24 -18.52
CA GLU A 318 9.64 5.15 -19.45
C GLU A 318 9.84 3.82 -18.73
N LEU A 319 10.57 3.86 -17.61
CA LEU A 319 10.84 2.69 -16.78
C LEU A 319 9.57 2.14 -16.11
N ALA A 320 8.73 3.02 -15.55
CA ALA A 320 7.44 2.63 -14.97
C ALA A 320 6.56 1.93 -16.02
N GLN A 321 6.56 2.45 -17.25
CA GLN A 321 5.82 1.87 -18.36
C GLN A 321 6.39 0.52 -18.81
N ALA A 322 7.71 0.38 -18.83
CA ALA A 322 8.35 -0.88 -19.20
C ALA A 322 8.09 -1.99 -18.17
N MET A 323 8.20 -1.68 -16.87
CA MET A 323 7.82 -2.60 -15.79
C MET A 323 6.33 -2.94 -15.82
N GLN A 324 5.46 -1.97 -16.11
CA GLN A 324 4.02 -2.21 -16.26
C GLN A 324 3.72 -3.20 -17.40
N ARG A 325 4.33 -3.02 -18.58
CA ARG A 325 4.15 -3.96 -19.70
C ARG A 325 4.68 -5.36 -19.39
N ALA A 326 5.83 -5.44 -18.71
CA ALA A 326 6.44 -6.71 -18.33
C ALA A 326 5.54 -7.49 -17.35
N THR A 327 4.96 -6.81 -16.38
CA THR A 327 4.08 -7.42 -15.37
C THR A 327 2.68 -7.71 -15.94
N GLU A 328 2.17 -6.89 -16.86
CA GLU A 328 0.94 -7.18 -17.61
C GLU A 328 1.07 -8.50 -18.39
N ALA A 329 2.22 -8.73 -19.02
CA ALA A 329 2.51 -9.96 -19.76
C ALA A 329 2.57 -11.22 -18.87
N LYS A 330 2.64 -11.06 -17.54
CA LYS A 330 2.55 -12.15 -16.56
C LYS A 330 1.12 -12.48 -16.15
N THR A 331 0.11 -11.77 -16.67
CA THR A 331 -1.30 -12.11 -16.46
C THR A 331 -1.72 -13.22 -17.41
N ASP A 332 -2.17 -14.37 -16.90
CA ASP A 332 -2.65 -15.47 -17.73
C ASP A 332 -4.07 -15.26 -18.27
N LEU A 333 -4.54 -16.20 -19.11
CA LEU A 333 -5.86 -16.13 -19.76
C LEU A 333 -7.04 -16.14 -18.77
N TRP A 334 -6.82 -16.55 -17.52
CA TRP A 334 -7.82 -16.57 -16.46
C TRP A 334 -7.70 -15.36 -15.53
N GLY A 335 -6.73 -14.48 -15.79
CA GLY A 335 -6.49 -13.26 -15.04
C GLY A 335 -5.53 -13.41 -13.85
N PHE A 336 -4.95 -14.58 -13.62
CA PHE A 336 -3.96 -14.75 -12.56
C PHE A 336 -2.64 -14.08 -12.96
N VAL A 337 -2.08 -13.24 -12.09
CA VAL A 337 -0.72 -12.76 -12.24
C VAL A 337 0.19 -13.90 -11.77
N ARG A 338 1.04 -14.34 -12.70
CA ARG A 338 1.99 -15.43 -12.51
C ARG A 338 3.33 -14.92 -12.03
N ASP A 339 4.14 -15.87 -11.57
CA ASP A 339 5.52 -15.62 -11.14
C ASP A 339 5.63 -14.52 -10.08
N VAL A 340 4.62 -14.40 -9.23
CA VAL A 340 4.73 -13.62 -7.98
C VAL A 340 5.32 -14.51 -6.89
N CYS A 341 5.75 -13.93 -5.77
CA CYS A 341 6.15 -14.72 -4.62
C CYS A 341 4.93 -15.49 -4.08
N GLY A 342 4.86 -16.80 -4.37
CA GLY A 342 3.60 -17.54 -4.39
C GLY A 342 3.07 -17.93 -3.02
N SER A 343 1.79 -17.66 -2.77
CA SER A 343 1.05 -18.20 -1.63
C SER A 343 0.90 -19.73 -1.76
N PRO A 344 0.93 -20.51 -0.66
CA PRO A 344 0.94 -20.07 0.74
C PRO A 344 2.33 -20.01 1.39
N ARG A 345 3.41 -20.25 0.65
CA ARG A 345 4.76 -20.42 1.24
C ARG A 345 5.72 -19.26 0.96
N PHE A 346 5.43 -18.41 -0.01
CA PHE A 346 6.19 -17.21 -0.36
C PHE A 346 7.70 -17.50 -0.53
N ASN A 347 8.01 -18.61 -1.19
CA ASN A 347 9.39 -19.08 -1.42
C ASN A 347 9.60 -19.71 -2.80
N SER A 348 8.62 -19.59 -3.70
CA SER A 348 8.66 -20.09 -5.07
C SER A 348 7.74 -19.25 -5.95
N PRO A 349 7.94 -19.27 -7.29
CA PRO A 349 7.00 -18.65 -8.22
C PRO A 349 5.58 -19.22 -8.04
N GLY A 350 4.57 -18.36 -8.10
CA GLY A 350 3.18 -18.80 -8.02
C GLY A 350 2.20 -17.66 -8.23
N THR A 351 1.10 -17.70 -7.47
CA THR A 351 0.05 -16.69 -7.42
C THR A 351 -0.18 -16.31 -5.96
N ALA A 352 -0.52 -15.06 -5.67
CA ALA A 352 -0.85 -14.58 -4.33
C ALA A 352 -1.86 -13.44 -4.42
N ALA A 353 -2.68 -13.24 -3.39
CA ALA A 353 -3.66 -12.15 -3.40
C ALA A 353 -2.96 -10.78 -3.45
N GLU A 354 -1.77 -10.66 -2.81
CA GLU A 354 -0.93 -9.46 -2.90
C GLU A 354 -0.52 -9.13 -4.33
N GLY A 355 -0.09 -10.11 -5.13
CA GLY A 355 0.32 -9.89 -6.52
C GLY A 355 -0.84 -9.48 -7.42
N GLN A 356 -2.05 -10.02 -7.16
CA GLN A 356 -3.27 -9.58 -7.84
C GLN A 356 -3.64 -8.14 -7.47
N ALA A 357 -3.56 -7.79 -6.18
CA ALA A 357 -3.88 -6.45 -5.71
C ALA A 357 -2.89 -5.41 -6.25
N TRP A 358 -1.60 -5.76 -6.31
CA TRP A 358 -0.56 -4.90 -6.87
C TRP A 358 -0.73 -4.63 -8.35
N ALA A 359 -1.12 -5.64 -9.15
CA ALA A 359 -1.49 -5.42 -10.54
C ALA A 359 -2.60 -4.37 -10.67
N MET A 360 -3.66 -4.47 -9.85
CA MET A 360 -4.78 -3.54 -9.91
C MET A 360 -4.37 -2.13 -9.50
N MET A 361 -3.69 -1.96 -8.36
CA MET A 361 -3.24 -0.65 -7.88
C MET A 361 -2.27 0.02 -8.86
N MET A 362 -1.34 -0.74 -9.45
CA MET A 362 -0.43 -0.24 -10.49
C MET A 362 -1.22 0.32 -11.68
N GLU A 363 -2.22 -0.42 -12.18
CA GLU A 363 -3.05 0.04 -13.32
C GLU A 363 -3.87 1.29 -13.00
N VAL A 364 -4.38 1.39 -11.76
CA VAL A 364 -5.10 2.57 -11.26
C VAL A 364 -4.16 3.77 -11.16
N ALA A 365 -3.00 3.63 -10.53
CA ALA A 365 -2.00 4.69 -10.40
C ALA A 365 -1.54 5.21 -11.77
N ARG A 366 -1.29 4.31 -12.72
CA ARG A 366 -0.97 4.66 -14.11
C ARG A 366 -2.10 5.45 -14.77
N ALA A 367 -3.33 5.00 -14.61
CA ALA A 367 -4.48 5.66 -15.22
C ALA A 367 -4.70 7.08 -14.66
N GLU A 368 -4.54 7.26 -13.35
CA GLU A 368 -4.62 8.56 -12.69
C GLU A 368 -3.55 9.51 -13.19
N TYR A 369 -2.28 9.06 -13.20
CA TYR A 369 -1.15 9.83 -13.70
C TYR A 369 -1.36 10.29 -15.15
N LEU A 370 -1.75 9.37 -16.05
CA LEU A 370 -2.00 9.69 -17.45
C LEU A 370 -3.18 10.64 -17.63
N TRP A 371 -4.21 10.52 -16.79
CA TRP A 371 -5.33 11.46 -16.78
C TRP A 371 -4.85 12.86 -16.42
N HIS A 372 -4.19 13.05 -15.27
CA HIS A 372 -3.65 14.34 -14.86
C HIS A 372 -2.70 14.92 -15.90
N LYS A 373 -1.86 14.08 -16.52
CA LYS A 373 -0.94 14.50 -17.59
C LYS A 373 -1.68 15.04 -18.81
N SER A 374 -2.78 14.38 -19.21
CA SER A 374 -3.60 14.83 -20.34
C SER A 374 -4.30 16.17 -20.09
N GLN A 375 -4.65 16.49 -18.84
CA GLN A 375 -5.29 17.76 -18.48
C GLN A 375 -4.32 18.95 -18.54
N GLN A 376 -3.01 18.72 -18.57
CA GLN A 376 -1.99 19.76 -18.64
C GLN A 376 -1.59 20.13 -20.07
N ILE A 377 -2.03 19.36 -21.08
CA ILE A 377 -1.79 19.67 -22.48
C ILE A 377 -2.80 20.76 -22.90
N PRO A 378 -2.37 21.97 -23.31
CA PRO A 378 -3.29 22.98 -23.81
C PRO A 378 -4.07 22.41 -24.99
N THR A 379 -5.40 22.53 -24.98
CA THR A 379 -6.23 22.19 -26.14
C THR A 379 -5.70 22.94 -27.37
N PRO A 380 -5.35 22.26 -28.47
CA PRO A 380 -5.02 22.94 -29.71
C PRO A 380 -6.30 23.59 -30.24
N GLY A 381 -6.53 24.87 -29.96
CA GLY A 381 -7.77 25.52 -30.38
C GLY A 381 -8.16 26.87 -29.82
N THR A 382 -7.35 27.54 -29.00
CA THR A 382 -7.60 28.95 -28.63
C THR A 382 -6.35 29.79 -28.85
N TRP A 383 -6.01 29.97 -30.12
CA TRP A 383 -5.36 31.20 -30.56
C TRP A 383 -6.47 32.20 -30.85
N ASN A 384 -6.65 33.19 -29.97
CA ASN A 384 -7.34 34.44 -30.30
C ASN A 384 -6.28 35.52 -30.50
#